data_AF-V4J8U9-F1
#
_entry.id   AF-V4J8U9-F1
#
_cell.length_a   1.000
_cell.length_b   1.000
_cell.length_c   1.000
_cell.angle_alpha   90.00
_cell.angle_beta   90.00
_cell.angle_gamma   90.00
#
_symmetry.space_group_name_H-M   'P 1'
#
loop_
_entity.id
_entity.type
_entity.pdbx_description
1 polymer ?
#
loop_
_entity_poly.entity_id
_entity_poly.type
_entity_poly.pdbx_seq_one_letter_code
_entity_poly.pdbx_strand_id
1 'polypeptide(L)'
;NGQLIEDTRDYIAQHRRTGDVWYFGEHVDNYKNGVLTDHEGQWLAGENGAQPGRLVLGTPIMGAYFINEYLPGEAQDDTLVVGLHETVHTPVGAFSGCVKHLDGSPLFSEFEHTYYCADDGVQGTVYEAAFNEQGELEEIVELMEIDLSGASDIVLPAAYERQGVVPAQSK
;
A
#
# COMPACT_ATOMS: atom_id res chain seq x y z
N ASN A 1 7.07 23.28 -2.87
CA ASN A 1 8.23 23.63 -2.00
C ASN A 1 8.77 22.45 -1.19
N GLY A 2 8.49 21.19 -1.57
CA GLY A 2 9.00 20.02 -0.85
C GLY A 2 8.68 20.00 0.65
N GLN A 3 7.52 20.52 1.04
CA GLN A 3 7.08 20.45 2.44
C GLN A 3 6.44 19.08 2.65
N LEU A 4 6.81 18.42 3.76
CA LEU A 4 6.13 17.22 4.23
C LEU A 4 4.66 17.57 4.48
N ILE A 5 3.77 16.82 3.84
CA ILE A 5 2.32 16.93 4.01
C ILE A 5 1.78 15.76 4.83
N GLU A 6 2.45 14.62 4.78
CA GLU A 6 2.06 13.37 5.45
C GLU A 6 3.31 12.52 5.76
N ASP A 7 3.31 11.83 6.90
CA ASP A 7 4.23 10.75 7.26
C ASP A 7 3.40 9.55 7.73
N THR A 8 3.47 8.45 6.97
CA THR A 8 2.62 7.28 7.18
C THR A 8 3.45 6.03 7.45
N ARG A 9 3.00 5.21 8.41
CA ARG A 9 3.58 3.90 8.73
C ARG A 9 2.58 2.80 8.45
N ASP A 10 2.79 2.08 7.36
CA ASP A 10 1.97 0.95 6.94
C ASP A 10 2.31 -0.35 7.69
N TYR A 11 1.28 -1.03 8.18
CA TYR A 11 1.40 -2.34 8.80
C TYR A 11 1.10 -3.44 7.79
N ILE A 12 2.14 -3.92 7.09
CA ILE A 12 2.02 -4.99 6.09
C ILE A 12 2.63 -6.31 6.56
N ALA A 13 2.11 -7.42 6.03
CA ALA A 13 2.65 -8.75 6.30
C ALA A 13 2.46 -9.70 5.12
N GLN A 14 3.40 -10.60 4.91
CA GLN A 14 3.38 -11.55 3.80
C GLN A 14 2.94 -12.95 4.25
N HIS A 15 2.00 -13.53 3.53
CA HIS A 15 1.56 -14.90 3.76
C HIS A 15 2.59 -15.89 3.20
N ARG A 16 3.22 -16.69 4.08
CA ARG A 16 4.36 -17.56 3.73
C ARG A 16 4.11 -18.58 2.63
N ARG A 17 2.86 -19.02 2.44
CA ARG A 17 2.53 -20.08 1.47
C ARG A 17 2.02 -19.56 0.14
N THR A 18 1.34 -18.41 0.14
CA THR A 18 0.71 -17.87 -1.07
C THR A 18 1.50 -16.70 -1.63
N GLY A 19 2.31 -16.04 -0.80
CA GLY A 19 3.02 -14.82 -1.15
C GLY A 19 2.16 -13.56 -1.06
N ASP A 20 0.88 -13.68 -0.69
CA ASP A 20 -0.02 -12.52 -0.60
C ASP A 20 0.51 -11.54 0.45
N VAL A 21 0.61 -10.27 0.07
CA VAL A 21 0.86 -9.17 0.99
C VAL A 21 -0.47 -8.70 1.52
N TRP A 22 -0.61 -8.72 2.84
CA TRP A 22 -1.77 -8.27 3.57
C TRP A 22 -1.48 -6.91 4.18
N TYR A 23 -2.50 -6.05 4.17
CA TYR A 23 -2.45 -4.73 4.79
C TYR A 23 -3.34 -4.71 6.02
N PHE A 24 -2.77 -4.30 7.15
CA PHE A 24 -3.43 -4.28 8.45
C PHE A 24 -3.77 -2.87 8.92
N GLY A 25 -3.45 -1.86 8.11
CA GLY A 25 -3.72 -0.46 8.38
C GLY A 25 -2.47 0.36 8.57
N GLU A 26 -2.65 1.58 9.04
CA GLU A 26 -1.66 2.64 9.03
C GLU A 26 -1.73 3.53 10.25
N HIS A 27 -0.59 4.11 10.57
CA HIS A 27 -0.50 5.27 11.44
C HIS A 27 -0.09 6.49 10.61
N VAL A 28 -0.98 7.48 10.54
CA VAL A 28 -0.83 8.68 9.71
C VAL A 28 -0.54 9.90 10.59
N ASP A 29 0.45 10.70 10.21
CA ASP A 29 0.75 12.03 10.76
C ASP A 29 0.61 13.08 9.65
N ASN A 30 -0.44 13.91 9.69
CA ASN A 30 -0.69 14.95 8.69
C ASN A 30 -0.08 16.30 9.08
N TYR A 31 0.53 17.00 8.14
CA TYR A 31 1.27 18.24 8.39
C TYR A 31 0.77 19.40 7.53
N LYS A 32 0.65 20.58 8.15
CA LYS A 32 0.40 21.85 7.44
C LYS A 32 1.43 22.89 7.83
N ASN A 33 2.19 23.36 6.85
CA ASN A 33 3.31 24.29 7.07
C ASN A 33 4.33 23.77 8.10
N GLY A 34 4.57 22.45 8.12
CA GLY A 34 5.52 21.80 9.04
C GLY A 34 5.01 21.63 10.48
N VAL A 35 3.70 21.79 10.71
CA VAL A 35 3.06 21.56 12.01
C VAL A 35 2.10 20.38 11.86
N LEU A 36 2.22 19.39 12.75
CA LEU A 36 1.28 18.27 12.84
C LEU A 36 -0.13 18.81 13.09
N THR A 37 -1.09 18.45 12.23
CA THR A 37 -2.48 18.92 12.32
C THR A 37 -3.40 17.87 12.90
N ASP A 38 -3.30 16.64 12.43
CA ASP A 38 -4.21 15.54 12.74
C ASP A 38 -3.61 14.18 12.30
N HIS A 39 -4.42 13.13 12.45
CA HIS A 39 -4.12 11.75 12.12
C HIS A 39 -5.30 11.14 11.32
N GLU A 40 -5.93 11.95 10.46
CA GLU A 40 -6.98 11.50 9.55
C GLU A 40 -6.39 10.50 8.54
N GLY A 41 -7.18 9.50 8.14
CA GLY A 41 -6.73 8.35 7.33
C GLY A 41 -6.41 7.11 8.16
N GLN A 42 -5.86 7.28 9.37
CA GLN A 42 -5.41 6.15 10.18
C GLN A 42 -6.50 5.09 10.42
N TRP A 43 -6.12 3.82 10.31
CA TRP A 43 -6.96 2.71 10.71
C TRP A 43 -6.11 1.50 11.12
N LEU A 44 -6.67 0.60 11.91
CA LEU A 44 -5.98 -0.62 12.30
C LEU A 44 -6.94 -1.80 12.35
N ALA A 45 -6.61 -2.87 11.63
CA ALA A 45 -7.36 -4.11 11.61
C ALA A 45 -7.65 -4.63 13.03
N GLY A 46 -8.92 -4.90 13.31
CA GLY A 46 -9.41 -5.34 14.62
C GLY A 46 -9.88 -4.21 15.54
N GLU A 47 -9.65 -2.95 15.17
CA GLU A 47 -10.21 -1.78 15.85
C GLU A 47 -11.43 -1.24 15.10
N ASN A 48 -12.46 -0.76 15.81
CA ASN A 48 -13.64 -0.10 15.24
C ASN A 48 -14.37 -0.85 14.10
N GLY A 49 -14.16 -2.17 13.98
CA GLY A 49 -14.73 -2.99 12.90
C GLY A 49 -13.86 -3.07 11.65
N ALA A 50 -12.66 -2.49 11.66
CA ALA A 50 -11.70 -2.54 10.58
C ALA A 50 -11.24 -3.98 10.32
N GLN A 51 -11.08 -4.35 9.05
CA GLN A 51 -10.60 -5.66 8.63
C GLN A 51 -9.38 -5.50 7.71
N PRO A 52 -8.39 -6.41 7.82
CA PRO A 52 -7.24 -6.36 6.93
C PRO A 52 -7.65 -6.82 5.53
N GLY A 53 -7.06 -6.20 4.52
CA GLY A 53 -7.23 -6.57 3.12
C GLY A 53 -5.95 -7.13 2.51
N ARG A 54 -6.02 -7.42 1.22
CA ARG A 54 -4.85 -7.80 0.42
C ARG A 54 -4.32 -6.55 -0.25
N LEU A 55 -3.03 -6.28 -0.09
CA LEU A 55 -2.34 -5.21 -0.81
C LEU A 55 -1.86 -5.71 -2.17
N VAL A 56 -1.22 -6.88 -2.18
CA VAL A 56 -0.67 -7.50 -3.40
C VAL A 56 -0.92 -9.00 -3.35
N LEU A 57 -1.42 -9.57 -4.46
CA LEU A 57 -1.55 -11.02 -4.58
C LEU A 57 -0.18 -11.67 -4.78
N GLY A 58 0.10 -12.74 -4.07
CA GLY A 58 1.38 -13.45 -4.20
C GLY A 58 1.54 -14.18 -5.53
N THR A 59 0.42 -14.43 -6.22
CA THR A 59 0.38 -14.77 -7.63
C THR A 59 -0.58 -13.80 -8.32
N PRO A 60 -0.07 -12.70 -8.87
CA PRO A 60 -0.87 -11.70 -9.55
C PRO A 60 -1.63 -12.29 -10.75
N ILE A 61 -2.93 -11.98 -10.85
CA ILE A 61 -3.80 -12.45 -11.93
C ILE A 61 -4.49 -11.25 -12.54
N MET A 62 -4.45 -11.15 -13.88
CA MET A 62 -5.12 -10.07 -14.58
C MET A 62 -6.63 -10.06 -14.33
N GLY A 63 -7.17 -8.88 -14.00
CA GLY A 63 -8.58 -8.68 -13.68
C GLY A 63 -8.99 -9.23 -12.32
N ALA A 64 -8.04 -9.66 -11.48
CA ALA A 64 -8.35 -9.96 -10.09
C ALA A 64 -8.77 -8.67 -9.38
N TYR A 65 -9.84 -8.76 -8.60
CA TYR A 65 -10.39 -7.67 -7.81
C TYR A 65 -10.45 -8.07 -6.34
N PHE A 66 -9.98 -7.20 -5.45
CA PHE A 66 -9.92 -7.45 -4.01
C PHE A 66 -9.95 -6.16 -3.22
N ILE A 67 -10.27 -6.27 -1.93
CA ILE A 67 -10.28 -5.16 -0.96
C ILE A 67 -8.92 -5.13 -0.26
N ASN A 68 -8.29 -3.97 -0.21
CA ASN A 68 -7.04 -3.67 0.52
C ASN A 68 -7.35 -3.04 1.89
N GLU A 69 -8.39 -2.19 2.00
CA GLU A 69 -8.82 -1.56 3.24
C GLU A 69 -10.31 -1.73 3.52
N TYR A 70 -10.68 -1.97 4.78
CA TYR A 70 -12.09 -2.07 5.15
C TYR A 70 -12.38 -1.57 6.55
N LEU A 71 -12.85 -0.33 6.64
CA LEU A 71 -13.45 0.33 7.79
C LEU A 71 -14.60 1.23 7.27
N PRO A 72 -15.86 0.79 7.42
CA PRO A 72 -17.00 1.46 6.79
C PRO A 72 -17.12 2.95 7.08
N GLY A 73 -17.12 3.76 6.03
CA GLY A 73 -17.25 5.21 6.08
C GLY A 73 -15.99 5.99 6.44
N GLU A 74 -14.86 5.31 6.69
CA GLU A 74 -13.60 5.95 7.08
C GLU A 74 -12.45 5.54 6.15
N ALA A 75 -12.17 4.23 6.00
CA ALA A 75 -11.07 3.72 5.20
C ALA A 75 -11.56 2.52 4.38
N GLN A 76 -11.81 2.72 3.09
CA GLN A 76 -12.40 1.68 2.25
C GLN A 76 -11.83 1.78 0.86
N ASP A 77 -10.96 0.85 0.51
CA ASP A 77 -10.34 0.84 -0.79
C ASP A 77 -10.49 -0.54 -1.43
N ASP A 78 -10.45 -0.55 -2.75
CA ASP A 78 -10.40 -1.74 -3.56
C ASP A 78 -9.41 -1.61 -4.71
N THR A 79 -9.00 -2.76 -5.21
CA THR A 79 -7.95 -2.90 -6.20
C THR A 79 -8.44 -3.77 -7.34
N LEU A 80 -8.21 -3.32 -8.57
CA LEU A 80 -8.26 -4.13 -9.78
C LEU A 80 -6.85 -4.29 -10.36
N VAL A 81 -6.41 -5.53 -10.57
CA VAL A 81 -5.15 -5.79 -11.29
C VAL A 81 -5.34 -5.51 -12.77
N VAL A 82 -4.60 -4.54 -13.32
CA VAL A 82 -4.74 -4.05 -14.71
C VAL A 82 -3.46 -4.15 -15.56
N GLY A 83 -2.30 -4.41 -14.96
CA GLY A 83 -1.08 -4.78 -15.70
C GLY A 83 -0.25 -5.85 -15.00
N LEU A 84 0.47 -6.66 -15.78
CA LEU A 84 1.42 -7.67 -15.31
C LEU A 84 2.73 -7.49 -16.07
N HIS A 85 3.85 -7.70 -15.37
CA HIS A 85 5.20 -7.62 -15.94
C HIS A 85 5.56 -6.23 -16.48
N GLU A 86 5.03 -5.19 -15.85
CA GLU A 86 5.40 -3.81 -16.18
C GLU A 86 6.87 -3.55 -15.87
N THR A 87 7.45 -2.58 -16.57
CA THR A 87 8.77 -2.03 -16.24
C THR A 87 8.57 -0.57 -15.86
N VAL A 88 8.98 -0.23 -14.64
CA VAL A 88 8.80 1.10 -14.06
C VAL A 88 10.16 1.74 -13.84
N HIS A 89 10.30 2.98 -14.28
CA HIS A 89 11.51 3.78 -14.07
C HIS A 89 11.26 4.77 -12.95
N THR A 90 12.13 4.76 -11.95
CA THR A 90 12.12 5.66 -10.80
C THR A 90 13.48 6.35 -10.67
N PRO A 91 13.62 7.37 -9.82
CA PRO A 91 14.91 8.00 -9.54
C PRO A 91 15.98 7.03 -9.01
N VAL A 92 15.58 5.95 -8.33
CA VAL A 92 16.51 4.95 -7.76
C VAL A 92 16.86 3.81 -8.71
N GLY A 93 16.13 3.66 -9.82
CA GLY A 93 16.42 2.61 -10.81
C GLY A 93 15.21 2.19 -11.64
N ALA A 94 15.44 1.20 -12.50
CA ALA A 94 14.39 0.53 -13.26
C ALA A 94 14.02 -0.77 -12.57
N PHE A 95 12.74 -0.97 -12.31
CA PHE A 95 12.17 -2.18 -11.74
C PHE A 95 11.39 -2.92 -12.80
N SER A 96 11.58 -4.24 -12.87
CA SER A 96 10.91 -5.09 -13.85
C SER A 96 10.00 -6.11 -13.17
N GLY A 97 9.05 -6.68 -13.92
CA GLY A 97 8.15 -7.67 -13.36
C GLY A 97 7.08 -7.08 -12.45
N CYS A 98 6.80 -5.78 -12.58
CA CYS A 98 5.88 -5.07 -11.71
C CYS A 98 4.42 -5.42 -12.02
N VAL A 99 3.58 -5.36 -10.99
CA VAL A 99 2.13 -5.49 -11.07
C VAL A 99 1.56 -4.08 -11.04
N LYS A 100 0.68 -3.78 -12.00
CA LYS A 100 -0.04 -2.51 -12.04
C LYS A 100 -1.46 -2.72 -11.53
N HIS A 101 -1.80 -1.93 -10.52
CA HIS A 101 -3.14 -1.83 -9.96
C HIS A 101 -3.87 -0.61 -10.52
N LEU A 102 -5.19 -0.71 -10.51
CA LEU A 102 -6.10 0.42 -10.51
C LEU A 102 -6.80 0.36 -9.16
N ASP A 103 -6.40 1.25 -8.27
CA ASP A 103 -6.93 1.37 -6.93
C ASP A 103 -8.03 2.45 -6.92
N GLY A 104 -9.01 2.30 -6.03
CA GLY A 104 -10.10 3.24 -5.87
C GLY A 104 -10.89 2.96 -4.60
N SER A 105 -11.97 3.71 -4.42
CA SER A 105 -12.80 3.65 -3.22
C SER A 105 -14.29 3.73 -3.54
N PRO A 106 -15.18 3.10 -2.77
CA PRO A 106 -16.60 3.43 -2.78
C PRO A 106 -16.93 4.78 -2.13
N LEU A 107 -16.01 5.42 -1.41
CA LEU A 107 -16.23 6.68 -0.68
C LEU A 107 -16.02 7.91 -1.56
N PHE A 108 -15.13 7.82 -2.54
CA PHE A 108 -14.77 8.88 -3.46
C PHE A 108 -14.59 8.33 -4.88
N SER A 109 -14.43 9.21 -5.84
CA SER A 109 -14.52 8.92 -7.27
C SER A 109 -13.18 9.07 -8.00
N GLU A 110 -12.10 9.09 -7.21
CA GLU A 110 -10.72 9.16 -7.66
C GLU A 110 -10.18 7.74 -7.88
N PHE A 111 -9.17 7.64 -8.73
CA PHE A 111 -8.51 6.37 -9.02
C PHE A 111 -7.01 6.56 -9.08
N GLU A 112 -6.31 5.52 -8.68
CA GLU A 112 -4.86 5.51 -8.61
C GLU A 112 -4.26 4.38 -9.42
N HIS A 113 -3.15 4.67 -10.07
CA HIS A 113 -2.30 3.68 -10.69
C HIS A 113 -1.08 3.41 -9.83
N THR A 114 -1.16 2.33 -9.05
CA THR A 114 -0.08 1.89 -8.17
C THR A 114 0.70 0.74 -8.79
N TYR A 115 2.02 0.76 -8.65
CA TYR A 115 2.92 -0.25 -9.20
C TYR A 115 3.72 -0.91 -8.09
N TYR A 116 3.53 -2.21 -7.94
CA TYR A 116 4.23 -3.04 -6.98
C TYR A 116 5.26 -3.90 -7.70
N CYS A 117 6.53 -3.79 -7.31
CA CYS A 117 7.61 -4.57 -7.90
C CYS A 117 8.26 -5.46 -6.84
N ALA A 118 8.85 -6.58 -7.25
CA ALA A 118 9.40 -7.58 -6.34
C ALA A 118 10.92 -7.78 -6.45
N ASP A 119 11.63 -6.94 -7.23
CA ASP A 119 13.06 -7.15 -7.48
C ASP A 119 13.88 -7.07 -6.18
N ASP A 120 14.73 -8.08 -5.97
CA ASP A 120 15.59 -8.31 -4.81
C ASP A 120 14.91 -8.50 -3.43
N GLY A 121 13.59 -8.70 -3.40
CA GLY A 121 12.87 -9.11 -2.19
C GLY A 121 12.23 -7.97 -1.38
N VAL A 122 12.22 -6.75 -1.92
CA VAL A 122 11.29 -5.71 -1.49
C VAL A 122 10.01 -5.91 -2.30
N GLN A 123 8.92 -6.31 -1.65
CA GLN A 123 7.58 -6.22 -2.24
C GLN A 123 6.97 -4.93 -1.72
N GLY A 124 7.13 -3.86 -2.47
CA GLY A 124 6.62 -2.54 -2.11
C GLY A 124 6.19 -1.76 -3.33
N THR A 125 5.40 -0.74 -3.09
CA THR A 125 5.06 0.27 -4.08
C THR A 125 6.34 0.97 -4.54
N VAL A 126 6.54 1.09 -5.85
CA VAL A 126 7.67 1.85 -6.41
C VAL A 126 7.24 3.12 -7.13
N TYR A 127 5.95 3.19 -7.48
CA TYR A 127 5.36 4.29 -8.23
C TYR A 127 3.86 4.29 -8.02
N GLU A 128 3.30 5.47 -7.88
CA GLU A 128 1.87 5.74 -7.76
C GLU A 128 1.53 7.03 -8.51
N ALA A 129 0.36 7.05 -9.13
CA ALA A 129 -0.18 8.26 -9.72
C ALA A 129 -1.70 8.33 -9.50
N ALA A 130 -2.15 9.41 -8.88
CA ALA A 130 -3.56 9.66 -8.59
C ALA A 130 -4.19 10.56 -9.67
N PHE A 131 -5.43 10.22 -10.05
CA PHE A 131 -6.20 10.92 -11.06
C PHE A 131 -7.62 11.22 -10.56
N ASN A 132 -8.12 12.42 -10.86
CA ASN A 132 -9.50 12.76 -10.57
C ASN A 132 -10.51 12.17 -11.56
N GLU A 133 -11.80 12.41 -11.30
CA GLU A 133 -12.91 11.96 -12.14
C GLU A 133 -12.80 12.39 -13.61
N GLN A 134 -12.09 13.48 -13.91
CA GLN A 134 -11.88 13.96 -15.28
C GLN A 134 -10.67 13.31 -15.96
N GLY A 135 -9.94 12.44 -15.24
CA GLY A 135 -8.70 11.82 -15.69
C GLY A 135 -7.51 12.77 -15.68
N GLU A 136 -7.60 13.88 -14.93
CA GLU A 136 -6.48 14.80 -14.75
C GLU A 136 -5.59 14.30 -13.61
N LEU A 137 -4.28 14.34 -13.82
CA LEU A 137 -3.28 13.94 -12.84
C LEU A 137 -3.28 14.92 -11.67
N GLU A 138 -3.42 14.40 -10.45
CA GLU A 138 -3.39 15.20 -9.21
C GLU A 138 -2.09 14.99 -8.42
N GLU A 139 -1.62 13.75 -8.36
CA GLU A 139 -0.45 13.38 -7.56
C GLU A 139 0.42 12.34 -8.25
N ILE A 140 1.73 12.41 -7.99
CA ILE A 140 2.71 11.37 -8.33
C ILE A 140 3.56 11.10 -7.09
N VAL A 141 3.61 9.83 -6.68
CA VAL A 141 4.57 9.32 -5.70
C VAL A 141 5.53 8.38 -6.41
N GLU A 142 6.83 8.62 -6.30
CA GLU A 142 7.85 7.75 -6.86
C GLU A 142 8.81 7.34 -5.74
N LEU A 143 9.32 6.10 -5.81
CA LEU A 143 10.33 5.64 -4.88
C LEU A 143 11.61 6.46 -5.00
N MET A 144 11.96 7.17 -3.92
CA MET A 144 13.14 8.03 -3.83
C MET A 144 14.32 7.37 -3.12
N GLU A 145 14.06 6.49 -2.15
CA GLU A 145 15.07 5.79 -1.34
C GLU A 145 14.47 4.51 -0.75
N ILE A 146 15.31 3.51 -0.46
CA ILE A 146 14.93 2.29 0.26
C ILE A 146 15.65 2.28 1.60
N ASP A 147 14.90 2.34 2.71
CA ASP A 147 15.40 2.12 4.06
C ASP A 147 14.77 0.86 4.66
N LEU A 148 15.60 -0.13 5.00
CA LEU A 148 15.16 -1.40 5.59
C LEU A 148 15.26 -1.44 7.11
N SER A 149 15.69 -0.34 7.75
CA SER A 149 15.97 -0.30 9.19
C SER A 149 14.72 -0.37 10.08
N GLY A 150 13.54 -0.01 9.54
CA GLY A 150 12.26 0.02 10.26
C GLY A 150 11.46 -1.30 10.30
N ALA A 151 11.90 -2.35 9.59
CA ALA A 151 11.12 -3.59 9.46
C ALA A 151 10.97 -4.41 10.77
N SER A 152 11.70 -4.06 11.84
CA SER A 152 11.76 -4.86 13.08
C SER A 152 10.61 -4.67 14.06
N ASP A 153 9.77 -3.63 13.89
CA ASP A 153 8.91 -3.13 14.98
C ASP A 153 7.44 -3.57 14.87
N ILE A 154 7.10 -4.44 13.92
CA ILE A 154 5.72 -4.90 13.68
C ILE A 154 5.39 -6.13 14.55
N VAL A 155 4.38 -6.01 15.43
CA VAL A 155 3.80 -7.13 16.19
C VAL A 155 2.40 -7.43 15.65
N LEU A 156 2.24 -8.54 14.93
CA LEU A 156 0.93 -8.97 14.43
C LEU A 156 0.10 -9.69 15.50
N PRO A 157 -1.25 -9.62 15.44
CA PRO A 157 -2.08 -10.45 16.28
C PRO A 157 -1.85 -11.95 16.00
N ALA A 158 -1.67 -12.75 17.04
CA ALA A 158 -1.34 -14.19 16.94
C ALA A 158 -2.32 -15.04 16.10
N ALA A 159 -3.54 -14.55 15.87
CA ALA A 159 -4.50 -15.20 14.99
C ALA A 159 -4.04 -15.27 13.53
N TYR A 160 -3.32 -14.25 13.05
CA TYR A 160 -2.81 -14.16 11.68
C TYR A 160 -1.50 -14.92 11.51
N GLU A 161 -0.62 -14.90 12.52
CA GLU A 161 0.60 -15.73 12.52
C GLU A 161 0.28 -17.22 12.37
N ARG A 162 -0.74 -17.72 13.08
CA ARG A 162 -1.18 -19.13 12.96
C ARG A 162 -1.70 -19.49 11.57
N GLN A 163 -2.14 -18.49 10.81
CA GLN A 163 -2.57 -18.66 9.42
C GLN A 163 -1.38 -18.58 8.44
N GLY A 164 -0.18 -18.22 8.92
CA GLY A 164 1.03 -18.14 8.12
C GLY A 164 1.34 -16.74 7.60
N VAL A 165 0.63 -15.71 8.08
CA VAL A 165 0.94 -14.30 7.82
C VAL A 165 2.05 -13.85 8.76
N VAL A 166 3.15 -13.36 8.22
CA VAL A 166 4.30 -12.90 9.03
C VAL A 166 4.72 -11.50 8.61
N PRO A 167 5.22 -10.66 9.53
CA PRO A 167 5.73 -9.35 9.16
C PRO A 167 6.79 -9.46 8.08
N ALA A 168 6.87 -8.45 7.21
CA ALA A 168 8.01 -8.34 6.30
C ALA A 168 9.29 -8.34 7.13
N GLN A 169 10.21 -9.27 6.85
CA GLN A 169 11.51 -9.30 7.51
C GLN A 169 12.55 -8.71 6.56
N SER A 170 13.40 -7.81 7.06
CA SER A 170 14.65 -7.46 6.38
C SER A 170 15.47 -8.75 6.20
N LYS A 171 15.89 -9.06 4.97
CA LYS A 171 16.88 -10.14 4.74
C LYS A 171 18.25 -9.76 5.27
#